data_AF-A0A3Q0KCT6-F1
#
_entry.id   AF-A0A3Q0KCT6-F1
#
_cell.length_a   1.000
_cell.length_b   1.000
_cell.length_c   1.000
_cell.angle_alpha   90.00
_cell.angle_beta   90.00
_cell.angle_gamma   90.00
#
_symmetry.space_group_name_H-M   'P 1'
#
loop_
_entity.id
_entity.type
_entity.pdbx_description
1 polymer ?
#
loop_
_entity_poly.entity_id
_entity_poly.type
_entity_poly.pdbx_seq_one_letter_code
_entity_poly.pdbx_strand_id
1 'polypeptide(L)'
;MNKTDPLCVQLLKSLILCSEKAAVIARTIKRQTSIFQALVQVKDSTEANLRFSVDVKTLADVLIQEVVKYDLNLLFPGFNDSVFGEENNRFSGSSGKTVTIQLSSKENLSDLLVDVLGNDLDFANQLSEICFQPLESFQTQFPVHNIWENLISSCNSLLKITDTKYCDIEAFGVWIDPIDSTADYAQGQFDKFHFNPPNTSSTILSGTEAENVNQIHNFFENPTSLIRFYHGSLINVTILLGLFDCSTGLPLIGVINQPFYLNNNNNNDTLNDGINSFYNYGRIFWGFNFIDSTDSSSITRSSNNCSTRTLLNHLDNLNIPKYLHFPDHFFDILCPDQVYNEEKPILKLACSSVEFSRLTNLFHNYKDANQDLVNVVFLSSSGAGFKQLCVILDEVDAFILMEPNTFVWDTCGPHTIINSLGGGVIQLKSILNSIKLLLQNHSNNLDIIIQLILNDLHKYQIQYNILKSSEENRTLNSINLSKCCNRNGLLAYRNPLIASQILLHIALIQK
;
A
#
# COMPACT_ATOMS: atom_id res chain seq x y z
N MET A 1 -5.24 18.98 17.01
CA MET A 1 -4.09 18.26 17.63
C MET A 1 -3.61 18.98 18.87
N ASN A 2 -2.94 18.31 19.82
CA ASN A 2 -2.30 18.99 20.94
C ASN A 2 -0.93 19.52 20.52
N LYS A 3 -0.74 20.84 20.51
CA LYS A 3 0.52 21.48 20.08
C LYS A 3 1.71 21.15 21.00
N THR A 4 1.45 20.60 22.18
CA THR A 4 2.52 20.17 23.11
C THR A 4 2.98 18.74 22.87
N ASP A 5 2.31 17.97 21.99
CA ASP A 5 2.78 16.62 21.65
C ASP A 5 4.14 16.73 20.94
N PRO A 6 5.04 15.73 21.07
CA PRO A 6 6.28 15.74 20.31
C PRO A 6 6.04 15.76 18.80
N LEU A 7 6.97 16.34 18.04
CA LEU A 7 6.81 16.56 16.60
C LEU A 7 6.46 15.28 15.83
N CYS A 8 7.10 14.15 16.14
CA CYS A 8 6.80 12.86 15.52
C CYS A 8 5.37 12.37 15.79
N VAL A 9 4.84 12.64 16.99
CA VAL A 9 3.45 12.31 17.35
C VAL A 9 2.47 13.20 16.57
N GLN A 10 2.78 14.49 16.44
CA GLN A 10 1.99 15.41 15.64
C GLN A 10 1.98 14.97 14.16
N LEU A 11 3.13 14.61 13.60
CA LEU A 11 3.26 14.12 12.22
C LEU A 11 2.49 12.82 11.99
N LEU A 12 2.60 11.82 12.88
CA LEU A 12 1.85 10.57 12.76
C LEU A 12 0.33 10.82 12.76
N LYS A 13 -0.17 11.62 13.72
CA LYS A 13 -1.59 12.00 13.79
C LYS A 13 -2.02 12.75 12.52
N SER A 14 -1.17 13.64 12.00
CA SER A 14 -1.43 14.41 10.78
C SER A 14 -1.54 13.50 9.56
N LEU A 15 -0.59 12.59 9.36
CA LEU A 15 -0.58 11.68 8.22
C LEU A 15 -1.79 10.75 8.21
N ILE A 16 -2.23 10.28 9.39
CA ILE A 16 -3.47 9.48 9.49
C ILE A 16 -4.68 10.28 9.01
N LEU A 17 -4.82 11.52 9.47
CA LEU A 17 -5.95 12.37 9.06
C LEU A 17 -5.87 12.77 7.59
N CYS A 18 -4.66 13.07 7.09
CA CYS A 18 -4.43 13.32 5.67
C CYS A 18 -4.87 12.11 4.83
N SER A 19 -4.53 10.89 5.27
CA SER A 19 -4.93 9.66 4.58
C SER A 19 -6.46 9.50 4.51
N GLU A 20 -7.18 9.86 5.58
CA GLU A 20 -8.65 9.74 5.60
C GLU A 20 -9.32 10.84 4.77
N LYS A 21 -8.81 12.08 4.84
CA LYS A 21 -9.27 13.15 3.96
C LYS A 21 -9.07 12.78 2.49
N ALA A 22 -7.91 12.21 2.15
CA ALA A 22 -7.64 11.67 0.84
C ALA A 22 -8.63 10.56 0.44
N ALA A 23 -8.94 9.63 1.36
CA ALA A 23 -9.90 8.56 1.13
C ALA A 23 -11.33 9.08 0.91
N VAL A 24 -11.74 10.11 1.65
CA VAL A 24 -13.03 10.79 1.45
C VAL A 24 -13.09 11.43 0.06
N ILE A 25 -12.03 12.11 -0.38
CA ILE A 25 -11.94 12.68 -1.73
C ILE A 25 -12.04 11.57 -2.79
N ALA A 26 -11.27 10.48 -2.65
CA ALA A 26 -11.30 9.35 -3.57
C ALA A 26 -12.71 8.74 -3.68
N ARG A 27 -13.36 8.46 -2.53
CA ARG A 27 -14.74 7.95 -2.52
C ARG A 27 -15.72 8.93 -3.16
N THR A 28 -15.57 10.22 -2.90
CA THR A 28 -16.47 11.26 -3.42
C THR A 28 -16.37 11.36 -4.94
N ILE A 29 -15.15 11.40 -5.49
CA ILE A 29 -14.92 11.40 -6.94
C ILE A 29 -15.47 10.11 -7.57
N LYS A 30 -15.21 8.96 -6.96
CA LYS A 30 -15.64 7.66 -7.49
C LYS A 30 -17.16 7.49 -7.57
N ARG A 31 -17.91 8.19 -6.70
CA ARG A 31 -19.38 8.16 -6.70
C ARG A 31 -20.00 8.88 -7.88
N GLN A 32 -19.28 9.79 -8.54
CA GLN A 32 -19.83 10.54 -9.66
C GLN A 32 -19.76 9.75 -10.97
N THR A 33 -20.51 8.65 -11.02
CA THR A 33 -20.46 7.63 -12.08
C THR A 33 -20.72 8.18 -13.48
N SER A 34 -21.52 9.25 -13.61
CA SER A 34 -21.86 9.89 -14.88
C SER A 34 -20.67 10.53 -15.58
N ILE A 35 -19.73 11.11 -14.83
CA ILE A 35 -18.56 11.81 -15.39
C ILE A 35 -17.22 11.16 -15.02
N PHE A 36 -17.20 10.14 -14.15
CA PHE A 36 -15.97 9.57 -13.62
C PHE A 36 -14.96 9.17 -14.71
N GLN A 37 -15.42 8.59 -15.83
CA GLN A 37 -14.52 8.23 -16.94
C GLN A 37 -13.86 9.44 -17.61
N ALA A 38 -14.49 10.61 -17.60
CA ALA A 38 -13.88 11.86 -18.06
C ALA A 38 -12.82 12.40 -17.08
N LEU A 39 -12.84 11.92 -15.83
CA LEU A 39 -11.86 12.25 -14.79
C LEU A 39 -10.67 11.28 -14.76
N VAL A 40 -10.56 10.39 -15.76
CA VAL A 40 -9.41 9.51 -15.99
C VAL A 40 -8.69 9.99 -17.25
N GLN A 41 -7.39 10.26 -17.14
CA GLN A 41 -6.56 10.76 -18.24
C GLN A 41 -5.36 9.84 -18.46
N VAL A 42 -5.00 9.62 -19.71
CA VAL A 42 -3.75 8.93 -20.07
C VAL A 42 -2.60 9.90 -19.83
N LYS A 43 -1.57 9.45 -19.10
CA LYS A 43 -0.36 10.23 -18.84
C LYS A 43 0.36 10.50 -20.16
N ASP A 44 0.90 11.71 -20.32
CA ASP A 44 1.70 12.04 -21.49
C ASP A 44 3.03 11.26 -21.50
N SER A 45 3.74 11.21 -22.62
CA SER A 45 4.98 10.43 -22.73
C SER A 45 6.11 10.88 -21.81
N THR A 46 6.02 12.09 -21.24
CA THR A 46 7.03 12.62 -20.31
C THR A 46 6.75 12.24 -18.85
N GLU A 47 5.48 11.97 -18.54
CA GLU A 47 5.00 11.53 -17.23
C GLU A 47 4.82 9.99 -17.16
N ALA A 48 4.43 9.38 -18.28
CA ALA A 48 4.06 7.97 -18.34
C ALA A 48 5.23 7.03 -18.08
N ASN A 49 4.98 6.04 -17.24
CA ASN A 49 5.84 4.89 -17.08
C ASN A 49 5.67 3.95 -18.29
N LEU A 50 6.68 3.96 -19.16
CA LEU A 50 6.76 3.17 -20.40
C LEU A 50 6.65 1.63 -20.20
N ARG A 51 6.63 1.14 -18.96
CA ARG A 51 6.46 -0.28 -18.65
C ARG A 51 4.99 -0.71 -18.61
N PHE A 52 4.06 0.23 -18.53
CA PHE A 52 2.62 -0.06 -18.64
C PHE A 52 2.15 0.12 -20.09
N SER A 53 1.18 -0.70 -20.50
CA SER A 53 0.60 -0.61 -21.86
C SER A 53 -0.21 0.68 -22.04
N VAL A 54 -0.89 1.12 -20.98
CA VAL A 54 -1.54 2.43 -20.85
C VAL A 54 -1.35 2.87 -19.40
N ASP A 55 -0.69 4.00 -19.21
CA ASP A 55 -0.48 4.61 -17.91
C ASP A 55 -1.47 5.76 -17.72
N VAL A 56 -2.19 5.78 -16.60
CA VAL A 56 -3.31 6.70 -16.35
C VAL A 56 -3.15 7.41 -15.03
N LYS A 57 -3.70 8.62 -14.95
CA LYS A 57 -3.99 9.33 -13.70
C LYS A 57 -5.45 9.72 -13.63
N THR A 58 -5.93 9.96 -12.43
CA THR A 58 -7.26 10.50 -12.20
C THR A 58 -7.19 11.88 -11.56
N LEU A 59 -8.31 12.62 -11.58
CA LEU A 59 -8.42 13.85 -10.80
C LEU A 59 -8.15 13.61 -9.31
N ALA A 60 -8.49 12.42 -8.80
CA ALA A 60 -8.25 12.08 -7.41
C ALA A 60 -6.75 12.06 -7.10
N ASP A 61 -5.92 11.49 -7.98
CA ASP A 61 -4.48 11.44 -7.81
C ASP A 61 -3.88 12.85 -7.63
N VAL A 62 -4.20 13.74 -8.58
CA VAL A 62 -3.69 15.12 -8.59
C VAL A 62 -4.21 15.92 -7.39
N LEU A 63 -5.51 15.83 -7.11
CA LEU A 63 -6.15 16.63 -6.06
C LEU A 63 -5.70 16.17 -4.66
N ILE A 64 -5.65 14.87 -4.41
CA ILE A 64 -5.22 14.31 -3.12
C ILE A 64 -3.78 14.73 -2.82
N GLN A 65 -2.88 14.62 -3.79
CA GLN A 65 -1.48 14.99 -3.58
C GLN A 65 -1.35 16.46 -3.19
N GLU A 66 -2.06 17.36 -3.87
CA GLU A 66 -2.02 18.80 -3.56
C GLU A 66 -2.73 19.14 -2.24
N VAL A 67 -3.80 18.43 -1.88
CA VAL A 67 -4.45 18.57 -0.57
C VAL A 67 -3.51 18.18 0.57
N VAL A 68 -2.82 17.04 0.45
CA VAL A 68 -1.86 16.60 1.48
C VAL A 68 -0.69 17.58 1.61
N LYS A 69 -0.15 18.08 0.49
CA LYS A 69 0.88 19.14 0.50
C LYS A 69 0.38 20.39 1.23
N TYR A 70 -0.83 20.83 0.95
CA TYR A 70 -1.44 22.02 1.55
C TYR A 70 -1.63 21.85 3.07
N ASP A 71 -2.29 20.76 3.49
CA ASP A 71 -2.61 20.53 4.90
C ASP A 71 -1.35 20.37 5.76
N LEU A 72 -0.35 19.62 5.27
CA LEU A 72 0.91 19.46 5.99
C LEU A 72 1.69 20.78 6.08
N ASN A 73 1.67 21.62 5.05
CA ASN A 73 2.31 22.94 5.10
C ASN A 73 1.55 23.92 6.01
N LEU A 74 0.23 23.78 6.13
CA LEU A 74 -0.57 24.57 7.07
C LEU A 74 -0.23 24.24 8.53
N LEU A 75 -0.02 22.95 8.82
CA LEU A 75 0.34 22.47 10.16
C LEU A 75 1.83 22.70 10.49
N PHE A 76 2.69 22.53 9.49
CA PHE A 76 4.15 22.63 9.60
C PHE A 76 4.67 23.57 8.50
N PRO A 77 4.72 24.90 8.75
CA PRO A 77 5.12 25.87 7.75
C PRO A 77 6.48 25.57 7.10
N GLY A 78 6.54 25.56 5.77
CA GLY A 78 7.75 25.25 4.99
C GLY A 78 7.89 23.78 4.60
N PHE A 79 6.94 22.92 5.00
CA PHE A 79 7.01 21.49 4.72
C PHE A 79 6.50 21.09 3.33
N ASN A 80 5.86 21.99 2.59
CA ASN A 80 5.37 21.72 1.23
C ASN A 80 6.46 21.16 0.29
N ASP A 81 7.67 21.73 0.34
CA ASP A 81 8.81 21.32 -0.49
C ASP A 81 9.43 19.98 -0.04
N SER A 82 8.95 19.42 1.08
CA SER A 82 9.33 18.12 1.62
C SER A 82 8.25 17.05 1.44
N VAL A 83 7.17 17.34 0.71
CA VAL A 83 6.14 16.37 0.32
C VAL A 83 6.27 16.07 -1.17
N PHE A 84 6.70 14.85 -1.48
CA PHE A 84 6.98 14.35 -2.81
C PHE A 84 5.98 13.25 -3.19
N GLY A 85 5.68 13.07 -4.47
CA GLY A 85 4.78 12.02 -4.92
C GLY A 85 4.85 11.77 -6.42
N GLU A 86 3.97 10.90 -6.89
CA GLU A 86 3.92 10.44 -8.28
C GLU A 86 3.49 11.52 -9.28
N GLU A 87 2.48 12.31 -8.90
CA GLU A 87 1.75 13.13 -9.86
C GLU A 87 2.33 14.54 -10.03
N ASN A 88 2.17 15.11 -11.22
CA ASN A 88 2.21 16.56 -11.36
C ASN A 88 0.88 17.20 -10.92
N ASN A 89 0.87 18.52 -10.79
CA ASN A 89 -0.31 19.28 -10.37
C ASN A 89 -1.15 19.79 -11.55
N ARG A 90 -1.06 19.18 -12.72
CA ARG A 90 -1.75 19.62 -13.94
C ARG A 90 -2.80 18.60 -14.35
N PHE A 91 -3.98 19.11 -14.71
CA PHE A 91 -5.10 18.29 -15.18
C PHE A 91 -5.86 19.01 -16.29
N SER A 92 -6.32 18.27 -17.30
CA SER A 92 -7.06 18.88 -18.41
C SER A 92 -8.56 18.92 -18.13
N GLY A 93 -9.20 20.05 -18.42
CA GLY A 93 -10.64 20.21 -18.30
C GLY A 93 -11.41 19.72 -19.52
N SER A 94 -12.74 19.70 -19.42
CA SER A 94 -13.64 19.29 -20.50
C SER A 94 -13.55 20.19 -21.74
N SER A 95 -13.15 21.46 -21.57
CA SER A 95 -12.83 22.37 -22.67
C SER A 95 -11.51 22.08 -23.40
N GLY A 96 -10.70 21.13 -22.91
CA GLY A 96 -9.32 20.88 -23.37
C GLY A 96 -8.29 21.83 -22.75
N LYS A 97 -8.71 22.81 -21.94
CA LYS A 97 -7.80 23.68 -21.20
C LYS A 97 -7.14 22.91 -20.05
N THR A 98 -5.82 22.93 -19.99
CA THR A 98 -5.10 22.41 -18.81
C THR A 98 -5.12 23.43 -17.67
N VAL A 99 -5.59 23.00 -16.51
CA VAL A 99 -5.53 23.76 -15.25
C VAL A 99 -4.35 23.28 -14.40
N THR A 100 -3.80 24.18 -13.61
CA THR A 100 -2.82 23.85 -12.57
C THR A 100 -3.54 23.91 -11.23
N ILE A 101 -3.66 22.77 -10.56
CA ILE A 101 -4.32 22.64 -9.26
C ILE A 101 -3.30 23.02 -8.18
N GLN A 102 -3.54 24.12 -7.50
CA GLN A 102 -2.77 24.52 -6.33
C GLN A 102 -3.73 25.15 -5.33
N LEU A 103 -3.77 24.62 -4.11
CA LEU A 103 -4.72 25.07 -3.11
C LEU A 103 -4.34 26.46 -2.59
N SER A 104 -5.22 27.44 -2.82
CA SER A 104 -5.10 28.81 -2.28
C SER A 104 -6.32 29.25 -1.49
N SER A 105 -7.52 28.99 -2.02
CA SER A 105 -8.80 29.22 -1.36
C SER A 105 -9.85 28.27 -1.92
N LYS A 106 -10.93 28.08 -1.17
CA LYS A 106 -12.06 27.23 -1.57
C LYS A 106 -12.68 27.71 -2.88
N GLU A 107 -12.88 29.01 -3.01
CA GLU A 107 -13.53 29.62 -4.18
C GLU A 107 -12.66 29.44 -5.43
N ASN A 108 -11.35 29.68 -5.34
CA ASN A 108 -10.44 29.48 -6.47
C ASN A 108 -10.39 28.00 -6.88
N LEU A 109 -10.31 27.07 -5.92
CA LEU A 109 -10.32 25.66 -6.25
C LEU A 109 -11.63 25.25 -6.93
N SER A 110 -12.78 25.73 -6.44
CA SER A 110 -14.07 25.50 -7.11
C SER A 110 -14.04 25.99 -8.56
N ASP A 111 -13.63 27.24 -8.79
CA ASP A 111 -13.54 27.82 -10.14
C ASP A 111 -12.63 27.02 -11.08
N LEU A 112 -11.49 26.51 -10.59
CA LEU A 112 -10.59 25.64 -11.35
C LEU A 112 -11.24 24.29 -11.68
N LEU A 113 -12.04 23.75 -10.76
CA LEU A 113 -12.66 22.44 -10.90
C LEU A 113 -13.91 22.46 -11.79
N VAL A 114 -14.61 23.59 -11.94
CA VAL A 114 -15.83 23.67 -12.77
C VAL A 114 -15.59 23.11 -14.19
N ASP A 115 -14.54 23.56 -14.88
CA ASP A 115 -14.24 23.07 -16.24
C ASP A 115 -13.79 21.59 -16.23
N VAL A 116 -13.06 21.17 -15.20
CA VAL A 116 -12.61 19.78 -15.04
C VAL A 116 -13.77 18.82 -14.84
N LEU A 117 -14.79 19.24 -14.11
CA LEU A 117 -15.95 18.45 -13.74
C LEU A 117 -17.10 18.59 -14.74
N GLY A 118 -16.83 19.00 -15.99
CA GLY A 118 -17.86 19.10 -17.02
C GLY A 118 -18.89 20.20 -16.78
N ASN A 119 -18.48 21.30 -16.15
CA ASN A 119 -19.32 22.42 -15.71
C ASN A 119 -20.32 22.08 -14.59
N ASP A 120 -20.06 21.02 -13.82
CA ASP A 120 -20.81 20.68 -12.61
C ASP A 120 -20.34 21.55 -11.43
N LEU A 121 -20.94 22.74 -11.30
CA LEU A 121 -20.62 23.71 -10.25
C LEU A 121 -20.92 23.18 -8.85
N ASP A 122 -22.00 22.43 -8.68
CA ASP A 122 -22.38 21.89 -7.37
C ASP A 122 -21.35 20.86 -6.90
N PHE A 123 -20.89 19.99 -7.79
CA PHE A 123 -19.85 19.03 -7.47
C PHE A 123 -18.47 19.68 -7.27
N ALA A 124 -18.15 20.72 -8.04
CA ALA A 124 -16.95 21.53 -7.82
C ALA A 124 -16.94 22.17 -6.43
N ASN A 125 -18.06 22.77 -6.02
CA ASN A 125 -18.23 23.35 -4.70
C ASN A 125 -18.10 22.27 -3.60
N GLN A 126 -18.76 21.12 -3.76
CA GLN A 126 -18.67 20.03 -2.80
C GLN A 126 -17.23 19.51 -2.62
N LEU A 127 -16.52 19.25 -3.71
CA LEU A 127 -15.12 18.80 -3.65
C LEU A 127 -14.21 19.86 -3.04
N SER A 128 -14.38 21.13 -3.42
CA SER A 128 -13.60 22.22 -2.84
C SER A 128 -13.84 22.36 -1.33
N GLU A 129 -15.08 22.18 -0.87
CA GLU A 129 -15.43 22.22 0.55
C GLU A 129 -14.71 21.11 1.32
N ILE A 130 -14.75 19.86 0.82
CA ILE A 130 -14.01 18.74 1.42
C ILE A 130 -12.50 19.03 1.46
N CYS A 131 -11.93 19.57 0.39
CA CYS A 131 -10.50 19.88 0.30
C CYS A 131 -10.04 20.94 1.32
N PHE A 132 -10.91 21.89 1.67
CA PHE A 132 -10.61 22.95 2.65
C PHE A 132 -11.17 22.68 4.05
N GLN A 133 -11.83 21.55 4.29
CA GLN A 133 -12.24 21.16 5.63
C GLN A 133 -11.03 21.02 6.57
N PRO A 134 -11.10 21.54 7.81
CA PRO A 134 -10.03 21.39 8.79
C PRO A 134 -9.69 19.94 9.03
N LEU A 135 -8.40 19.62 9.10
CA LEU A 135 -7.92 18.24 9.18
C LEU A 135 -8.46 17.49 10.41
N GLU A 136 -8.64 18.19 11.53
CA GLU A 136 -9.23 17.62 12.76
C GLU A 136 -10.66 17.12 12.58
N SER A 137 -11.42 17.66 11.62
CA SER A 137 -12.79 17.22 11.37
C SER A 137 -12.87 15.76 10.90
N PHE A 138 -11.77 15.22 10.37
CA PHE A 138 -11.68 13.83 9.94
C PHE A 138 -11.45 12.84 11.09
N GLN A 139 -11.18 13.31 12.32
CA GLN A 139 -11.03 12.44 13.50
C GLN A 139 -12.30 11.66 13.84
N THR A 140 -13.47 12.19 13.47
CA THR A 140 -14.77 11.55 13.73
C THR A 140 -15.17 10.56 12.65
N GLN A 141 -14.41 10.47 11.55
CA GLN A 141 -14.66 9.47 10.51
C GLN A 141 -14.38 8.07 11.07
N PHE A 142 -15.25 7.12 10.75
CA PHE A 142 -15.22 5.76 11.30
C PHE A 142 -13.84 5.08 11.19
N PRO A 143 -13.12 5.11 10.05
CA PRO A 143 -11.82 4.46 9.93
C PRO A 143 -10.77 5.04 10.89
N VAL A 144 -10.80 6.34 11.14
CA VAL A 144 -9.89 7.03 12.06
C VAL A 144 -10.31 6.78 13.51
N HIS A 145 -11.60 6.93 13.81
CA HIS A 145 -12.14 6.73 15.15
C HIS A 145 -11.78 5.36 15.72
N ASN A 146 -11.90 4.30 14.90
CA ASN A 146 -11.59 2.92 15.31
C ASN A 146 -10.13 2.68 15.71
N ILE A 147 -9.19 3.46 15.19
CA ILE A 147 -7.76 3.32 15.49
C ILE A 147 -7.25 4.37 16.47
N TRP A 148 -8.05 5.40 16.79
CA TRP A 148 -7.57 6.59 17.49
C TRP A 148 -7.12 6.32 18.92
N GLU A 149 -7.85 5.51 19.68
CA GLU A 149 -7.48 5.14 21.05
C GLU A 149 -6.18 4.31 21.08
N ASN A 150 -6.05 3.34 20.16
CA ASN A 150 -4.83 2.55 20.01
C ASN A 150 -3.64 3.45 19.63
N LEU A 151 -3.85 4.40 18.73
CA LEU A 151 -2.86 5.41 18.36
C LEU A 151 -2.40 6.24 19.56
N ILE A 152 -3.33 6.77 20.37
CA ILE A 152 -2.99 7.55 21.57
C ILE A 152 -2.14 6.70 22.53
N SER A 153 -2.56 5.45 22.78
CA SER A 153 -1.82 4.53 23.64
C SER A 153 -0.39 4.29 23.14
N SER A 154 -0.20 4.07 21.83
CA SER A 154 1.12 3.87 21.24
C SER A 154 1.97 5.15 21.19
N CYS A 155 1.35 6.32 21.03
CA CYS A 155 2.08 7.59 21.06
C CYS A 155 2.69 7.90 22.43
N ASN A 156 2.16 7.34 23.52
CA ASN A 156 2.79 7.48 24.84
C ASN A 156 4.19 6.86 24.90
N SER A 157 4.52 5.88 24.06
CA SER A 157 5.90 5.36 23.95
C SER A 157 6.82 6.27 23.14
N LEU A 158 6.28 7.06 22.21
CA LEU A 158 7.04 8.04 21.41
C LEU A 158 7.55 9.22 22.26
N LEU A 159 6.79 9.62 23.29
CA LEU A 159 7.12 10.70 24.21
C LEU A 159 8.51 10.58 24.87
N LYS A 160 9.10 9.37 24.94
CA LYS A 160 10.40 9.15 25.59
C LYS A 160 11.62 9.38 24.69
N ILE A 161 11.46 9.43 23.36
CA ILE A 161 12.59 9.28 22.41
C ILE A 161 12.88 10.56 21.64
N THR A 162 11.87 11.39 21.43
CA THR A 162 11.84 12.34 20.32
C THR A 162 12.41 13.73 20.62
N ASP A 163 12.85 14.00 21.85
CA ASP A 163 13.17 15.37 22.29
C ASP A 163 14.54 15.90 21.81
N THR A 164 15.41 15.08 21.21
CA THR A 164 16.76 15.55 20.78
C THR A 164 17.06 15.33 19.30
N LYS A 165 16.78 14.15 18.74
CA LYS A 165 17.13 13.83 17.35
C LYS A 165 16.12 14.37 16.32
N TYR A 166 14.85 14.40 16.69
CA TYR A 166 13.71 14.58 15.79
C TYR A 166 12.86 15.81 16.17
N CYS A 167 13.54 16.90 16.52
CA CYS A 167 12.91 18.15 16.93
C CYS A 167 12.73 19.16 15.77
N ASP A 168 13.41 18.93 14.64
CA ASP A 168 13.33 19.78 13.46
C ASP A 168 12.51 19.12 12.35
N ILE A 169 11.56 19.88 11.79
CA ILE A 169 10.71 19.43 10.68
C ILE A 169 11.53 19.21 9.40
N GLU A 170 12.63 19.94 9.19
CA GLU A 170 13.46 19.82 7.99
C GLU A 170 14.17 18.46 7.86
N ALA A 171 14.30 17.75 8.98
CA ALA A 171 14.85 16.40 9.03
C ALA A 171 13.96 15.37 8.32
N PHE A 172 12.70 15.71 8.04
CA PHE A 172 11.72 14.80 7.47
C PHE A 172 11.42 15.10 6.00
N GLY A 173 11.00 14.05 5.29
CA GLY A 173 10.33 14.13 4.00
C GLY A 173 9.17 13.15 3.98
N VAL A 174 8.17 13.41 3.14
CA VAL A 174 7.01 12.55 2.94
C VAL A 174 6.95 12.15 1.48
N TRP A 175 6.82 10.85 1.24
CA TRP A 175 6.39 10.29 -0.04
C TRP A 175 4.90 9.98 0.03
N ILE A 176 4.16 10.38 -1.00
CA ILE A 176 2.76 10.04 -1.20
C ILE A 176 2.57 9.29 -2.52
N ASP A 177 1.85 8.17 -2.46
CA ASP A 177 1.10 7.64 -3.60
C ASP A 177 -0.38 7.94 -3.35
N PRO A 178 -0.97 8.89 -4.10
CA PRO A 178 -2.31 9.39 -3.79
C PRO A 178 -3.40 8.34 -4.08
N ILE A 179 -3.21 7.46 -5.08
CA ILE A 179 -4.06 6.30 -5.39
C ILE A 179 -3.19 5.19 -5.99
N ASP A 180 -2.64 4.31 -5.14
CA ASP A 180 -1.99 3.07 -5.59
C ASP A 180 -3.03 2.17 -6.24
N SER A 181 -2.64 1.54 -7.36
CA SER A 181 -3.54 0.82 -8.26
C SER A 181 -4.54 1.73 -8.97
N THR A 182 -4.08 2.86 -9.52
CA THR A 182 -4.90 3.81 -10.30
C THR A 182 -5.72 3.13 -11.40
N ALA A 183 -5.20 2.07 -12.04
CA ALA A 183 -5.93 1.27 -13.01
C ALA A 183 -7.17 0.60 -12.42
N ASP A 184 -7.07 0.03 -11.22
CA ASP A 184 -8.22 -0.57 -10.52
C ASP A 184 -9.18 0.49 -10.03
N TYR A 185 -8.66 1.64 -9.59
CA TYR A 185 -9.50 2.78 -9.26
C TYR A 185 -10.27 3.30 -10.48
N ALA A 186 -9.66 3.34 -11.66
CA ALA A 186 -10.29 3.77 -12.90
C ALA A 186 -11.36 2.76 -13.40
N GLN A 187 -11.07 1.46 -13.32
CA GLN A 187 -11.92 0.41 -13.88
C GLN A 187 -12.95 -0.16 -12.90
N GLY A 188 -12.67 -0.09 -11.60
CA GLY A 188 -13.46 -0.74 -10.57
C GLY A 188 -14.88 -0.18 -10.46
N GLN A 189 -15.83 -1.07 -10.23
CA GLN A 189 -17.23 -0.72 -9.94
C GLN A 189 -17.54 -1.20 -8.52
N PHE A 190 -18.40 -0.48 -7.81
CA PHE A 190 -18.79 -0.84 -6.44
C PHE A 190 -19.43 -2.23 -6.33
N ASP A 191 -20.04 -2.73 -7.43
CA ASP A 191 -20.98 -3.87 -7.38
C ASP A 191 -20.44 -5.21 -7.92
N LYS A 192 -19.14 -5.34 -8.22
CA LYS A 192 -18.62 -6.50 -8.98
C LYS A 192 -18.23 -7.76 -8.20
N PHE A 193 -18.44 -7.81 -6.89
CA PHE A 193 -18.13 -9.03 -6.13
C PHE A 193 -19.41 -9.85 -5.94
N HIS A 194 -19.49 -11.02 -6.57
CA HIS A 194 -20.44 -12.08 -6.23
C HIS A 194 -19.64 -13.35 -5.93
N PHE A 195 -19.02 -13.41 -4.75
CA PHE A 195 -18.56 -14.71 -4.22
C PHE A 195 -19.78 -15.44 -3.67
N ASN A 196 -20.41 -16.28 -4.48
CA ASN A 196 -21.19 -17.38 -3.94
C ASN A 196 -20.19 -18.40 -3.37
N PRO A 197 -20.18 -18.66 -2.04
CA PRO A 197 -19.36 -19.73 -1.50
C PRO A 197 -19.78 -21.05 -2.17
N PRO A 198 -18.85 -21.97 -2.49
CA PRO A 198 -19.17 -23.21 -3.17
C PRO A 198 -19.85 -24.18 -2.19
N ASN A 199 -21.08 -23.89 -1.80
CA ASN A 199 -21.95 -24.86 -1.15
C ASN A 199 -22.75 -25.56 -2.23
N THR A 200 -22.28 -26.75 -2.61
CA THR A 200 -23.05 -27.82 -3.27
C THR A 200 -23.89 -27.41 -4.49
N SER A 201 -23.38 -27.76 -5.68
CA SER A 201 -24.10 -27.95 -6.96
C SER A 201 -24.27 -26.71 -7.87
N SER A 202 -23.46 -26.71 -8.94
CA SER A 202 -23.74 -26.17 -10.28
C SER A 202 -24.16 -24.70 -10.42
N THR A 203 -23.42 -23.76 -9.85
CA THR A 203 -23.43 -22.38 -10.36
C THR A 203 -22.49 -22.27 -11.56
N ILE A 204 -23.07 -22.03 -12.74
CA ILE A 204 -22.33 -21.77 -13.97
C ILE A 204 -21.64 -20.40 -13.81
N LEU A 205 -20.36 -20.41 -13.44
CA LEU A 205 -19.50 -19.23 -13.56
C LEU A 205 -19.50 -18.79 -15.03
N SER A 206 -19.62 -17.49 -15.29
CA SER A 206 -19.67 -16.96 -16.66
C SER A 206 -18.69 -15.80 -16.83
N GLY A 207 -18.11 -15.67 -18.04
CA GLY A 207 -17.11 -14.64 -18.35
C GLY A 207 -15.73 -14.94 -17.76
N THR A 208 -15.01 -13.90 -17.35
CA THR A 208 -13.63 -13.98 -16.82
C THR A 208 -13.50 -14.87 -15.59
N GLU A 209 -14.58 -15.09 -14.84
CA GLU A 209 -14.63 -16.01 -13.69
C GLU A 209 -14.46 -17.47 -14.10
N ALA A 210 -15.13 -17.89 -15.17
CA ALA A 210 -14.95 -19.23 -15.72
C ALA A 210 -13.56 -19.41 -16.33
N GLU A 211 -13.00 -18.39 -16.98
CA GLU A 211 -11.65 -18.45 -17.54
C GLU A 211 -10.57 -18.52 -16.45
N ASN A 212 -10.70 -17.77 -15.35
CA ASN A 212 -9.77 -17.85 -14.22
C ASN A 212 -9.85 -19.21 -13.52
N VAL A 213 -11.05 -19.72 -13.25
CA VAL A 213 -11.24 -21.04 -12.63
C VAL A 213 -10.80 -22.18 -13.56
N ASN A 214 -11.02 -22.06 -14.87
CA ASN A 214 -10.52 -23.04 -15.86
C ASN A 214 -9.00 -22.97 -16.05
N GLN A 215 -8.39 -21.78 -15.97
CA GLN A 215 -6.93 -21.64 -15.92
C GLN A 215 -6.36 -22.27 -14.65
N ILE A 216 -7.02 -22.06 -13.50
CA ILE A 216 -6.68 -22.68 -12.22
C ILE A 216 -6.78 -24.21 -12.34
N HIS A 217 -7.87 -24.76 -12.89
CA HIS A 217 -8.04 -26.21 -13.05
C HIS A 217 -7.04 -26.88 -14.00
N ASN A 218 -6.64 -26.21 -15.09
CA ASN A 218 -5.63 -26.74 -16.02
C ASN A 218 -4.18 -26.57 -15.54
N PHE A 219 -3.92 -25.78 -14.48
CA PHE A 219 -2.57 -25.54 -13.95
C PHE A 219 -2.16 -26.52 -12.84
N PHE A 220 -3.12 -27.26 -12.26
CA PHE A 220 -2.90 -28.13 -11.09
C PHE A 220 -2.14 -29.44 -11.36
N GLU A 221 -1.50 -29.59 -12.53
CA GLU A 221 -0.50 -30.65 -12.71
C GLU A 221 0.89 -30.27 -12.16
N ASN A 222 1.04 -29.07 -11.58
CA ASN A 222 2.25 -28.64 -10.86
C ASN A 222 1.91 -28.18 -9.41
N PRO A 223 2.80 -28.41 -8.42
CA PRO A 223 2.52 -28.15 -6.99
C PRO A 223 2.48 -26.66 -6.60
N THR A 224 2.47 -25.74 -7.57
CA THR A 224 2.29 -24.30 -7.31
C THR A 224 0.87 -23.86 -7.66
N SER A 225 0.00 -23.82 -6.65
CA SER A 225 -1.38 -23.36 -6.81
C SER A 225 -1.45 -21.83 -6.90
N LEU A 226 -2.01 -21.33 -8.00
CA LEU A 226 -2.21 -19.90 -8.23
C LEU A 226 -3.52 -19.42 -7.63
N ILE A 227 -3.44 -18.32 -6.87
CA ILE A 227 -4.57 -17.52 -6.44
C ILE A 227 -4.49 -16.17 -7.17
N ARG A 228 -5.36 -15.97 -8.17
CA ARG A 228 -5.49 -14.67 -8.84
C ARG A 228 -6.59 -13.85 -8.17
N PHE A 229 -6.22 -12.64 -7.76
CA PHE A 229 -7.20 -11.62 -7.42
C PHE A 229 -7.64 -10.88 -8.67
N TYR A 230 -8.89 -10.44 -8.66
CA TYR A 230 -9.45 -9.61 -9.71
C TYR A 230 -8.67 -8.31 -9.84
N HIS A 231 -7.99 -8.16 -10.98
CA HIS A 231 -7.71 -6.85 -11.56
C HIS A 231 -9.04 -6.11 -11.78
N GLY A 232 -9.04 -4.80 -11.62
CA GLY A 232 -10.24 -3.97 -11.64
C GLY A 232 -11.03 -3.98 -10.34
N SER A 233 -10.43 -4.39 -9.21
CA SER A 233 -11.09 -4.36 -7.90
C SER A 233 -10.70 -3.13 -7.08
N LEU A 234 -11.72 -2.43 -6.55
CA LEU A 234 -11.51 -1.31 -5.64
C LEU A 234 -10.85 -1.72 -4.32
N ILE A 235 -10.85 -3.01 -3.95
CA ILE A 235 -10.12 -3.47 -2.75
C ILE A 235 -8.60 -3.35 -2.93
N ASN A 236 -8.08 -3.40 -4.14
CA ASN A 236 -6.63 -3.27 -4.36
C ASN A 236 -6.18 -1.81 -4.27
N VAL A 237 -7.12 -0.86 -4.21
CA VAL A 237 -6.81 0.56 -4.18
C VAL A 237 -6.38 0.96 -2.78
N THR A 238 -5.21 1.57 -2.68
CA THR A 238 -4.69 2.11 -1.42
C THR A 238 -4.18 3.54 -1.58
N ILE A 239 -4.11 4.27 -0.48
CA ILE A 239 -3.46 5.58 -0.39
C ILE A 239 -2.28 5.40 0.53
N LEU A 240 -1.09 5.75 0.06
CA LEU A 240 0.16 5.47 0.75
C LEU A 240 0.82 6.77 1.18
N LEU A 241 1.13 6.89 2.47
CA LEU A 241 1.92 7.98 3.03
C LEU A 241 3.09 7.40 3.79
N GLY A 242 4.30 7.78 3.42
CA GLY A 242 5.53 7.37 4.09
C GLY A 242 6.40 8.56 4.44
N LEU A 243 6.65 8.77 5.72
CA LEU A 243 7.59 9.77 6.22
C LEU A 243 8.94 9.12 6.49
N PHE A 244 10.01 9.75 6.01
CA PHE A 244 11.37 9.24 6.10
C PHE A 244 12.33 10.29 6.66
N ASP A 245 13.45 9.80 7.20
CA ASP A 245 14.57 10.60 7.67
C ASP A 245 15.43 11.03 6.47
N CYS A 246 15.57 12.34 6.23
CA CYS A 246 16.30 12.86 5.08
C CYS A 246 17.80 12.55 5.13
N SER A 247 18.37 12.41 6.32
CA SER A 247 19.80 12.15 6.50
C SER A 247 20.15 10.69 6.21
N THR A 248 19.35 9.75 6.73
CA THR A 248 19.63 8.32 6.61
C THR A 248 18.92 7.67 5.41
N GLY A 249 17.85 8.31 4.92
CA GLY A 249 16.95 7.75 3.92
C GLY A 249 16.02 6.67 4.47
N LEU A 250 16.01 6.38 5.78
CA LEU A 250 15.18 5.32 6.34
C LEU A 250 13.74 5.78 6.59
N PRO A 251 12.75 4.89 6.38
CA PRO A 251 11.34 5.21 6.61
C PRO A 251 11.02 5.12 8.11
N LEU A 252 10.28 6.10 8.64
CA LEU A 252 10.04 6.30 10.08
C LEU A 252 8.57 6.20 10.48
N ILE A 253 7.66 6.79 9.68
CA ILE A 253 6.21 6.70 9.87
C ILE A 253 5.59 6.22 8.55
N GLY A 254 4.62 5.31 8.61
CA GLY A 254 3.88 4.83 7.45
C GLY A 254 2.39 4.77 7.74
N VAL A 255 1.59 5.14 6.75
CA VAL A 255 0.13 5.03 6.76
C VAL A 255 -0.32 4.44 5.43
N ILE A 256 -1.20 3.43 5.51
CA ILE A 256 -1.94 2.88 4.37
C ILE A 256 -3.42 3.10 4.67
N ASN A 257 -4.13 3.83 3.81
CA ASN A 257 -5.59 3.85 3.83
C ASN A 257 -6.10 3.00 2.67
N GLN A 258 -7.06 2.12 2.92
CA GLN A 258 -7.75 1.35 1.89
C GLN A 258 -9.19 1.91 1.76
N PRO A 259 -9.44 2.86 0.86
CA PRO A 259 -10.66 3.70 0.91
C PRO A 259 -11.95 2.92 0.69
N PHE A 260 -11.89 1.80 -0.03
CA PHE A 260 -13.03 1.03 -0.50
C PHE A 260 -13.20 -0.30 0.24
N TYR A 261 -12.62 -0.43 1.42
CA TYR A 261 -12.86 -1.56 2.31
C TYR A 261 -14.21 -1.40 3.02
N LEU A 262 -15.13 -2.36 2.93
CA LEU A 262 -16.40 -2.31 3.64
C LEU A 262 -16.21 -2.79 5.09
N ASN A 263 -16.81 -2.08 6.06
CA ASN A 263 -16.86 -2.48 7.47
C ASN A 263 -18.27 -2.95 7.87
N ASN A 264 -18.38 -4.21 8.30
CA ASN A 264 -19.63 -4.87 8.69
C ASN A 264 -20.04 -4.62 10.16
N ASN A 265 -19.32 -3.77 10.90
CA ASN A 265 -19.52 -3.64 12.35
C ASN A 265 -20.84 -2.94 12.78
N ASN A 266 -21.72 -2.57 11.86
CA ASN A 266 -23.03 -2.04 12.22
C ASN A 266 -24.07 -3.16 12.31
N ASN A 267 -24.17 -3.76 13.50
CA ASN A 267 -25.26 -4.67 13.90
C ASN A 267 -26.63 -3.98 14.05
N ASN A 268 -26.92 -2.88 13.35
CA ASN A 268 -28.20 -2.18 13.46
C ASN A 268 -28.94 -2.19 12.12
N ASP A 269 -30.15 -2.76 12.17
CA ASP A 269 -31.20 -2.92 11.14
C ASP A 269 -31.70 -1.61 10.47
N THR A 270 -30.85 -0.60 10.24
CA THR A 270 -31.23 0.66 9.59
C THR A 270 -30.68 0.80 8.16
N LEU A 271 -30.67 -0.30 7.39
CA LEU A 271 -30.31 -0.32 5.97
C LEU A 271 -31.40 0.27 5.03
N ASN A 272 -32.39 0.99 5.57
CA ASN A 272 -33.47 1.58 4.78
C ASN A 272 -33.20 2.98 4.22
N ASP A 273 -32.05 3.60 4.50
CA ASP A 273 -31.65 4.84 3.82
C ASP A 273 -30.38 4.61 3.01
N GLY A 274 -30.54 4.49 1.68
CA GLY A 274 -29.48 4.33 0.68
C GLY A 274 -28.41 5.44 0.64
N ILE A 275 -28.44 6.39 1.58
CA ILE A 275 -27.52 7.51 1.72
C ILE A 275 -26.50 7.27 2.85
N ASN A 276 -26.80 6.44 3.87
CA ASN A 276 -25.97 6.29 5.08
C ASN A 276 -25.03 5.06 5.08
N SER A 277 -25.03 4.23 4.04
CA SER A 277 -24.14 3.06 3.95
C SER A 277 -22.64 3.41 3.87
N PHE A 278 -22.28 4.65 3.51
CA PHE A 278 -20.89 4.98 3.18
C PHE A 278 -19.99 5.37 4.37
N TYR A 279 -20.57 5.63 5.55
CA TYR A 279 -19.78 5.76 6.78
C TYR A 279 -19.02 4.46 7.13
N ASN A 280 -19.37 3.35 6.48
CA ASN A 280 -18.75 2.06 6.71
C ASN A 280 -17.58 1.76 5.78
N TYR A 281 -17.20 2.65 4.85
CA TYR A 281 -16.05 2.39 3.98
C TYR A 281 -14.75 2.97 4.52
N GLY A 282 -13.67 2.23 4.32
CA GLY A 282 -12.31 2.62 4.66
C GLY A 282 -11.76 1.82 5.82
N ARG A 283 -10.47 1.50 5.75
CA ARG A 283 -9.69 1.09 6.92
C ARG A 283 -8.29 1.67 6.82
N ILE A 284 -7.68 1.94 7.97
CA ILE A 284 -6.37 2.58 8.06
C ILE A 284 -5.42 1.65 8.80
N PHE A 285 -4.23 1.50 8.24
CA PHE A 285 -3.08 0.86 8.86
C PHE A 285 -2.00 1.90 9.06
N TRP A 286 -1.32 1.83 10.19
CA TRP A 286 -0.23 2.73 10.47
C TRP A 286 0.85 2.04 11.27
N GLY A 287 2.05 2.55 11.16
CA GLY A 287 3.20 2.08 11.93
C GLY A 287 4.29 3.12 12.01
N PHE A 288 5.09 3.02 13.06
CA PHE A 288 6.29 3.81 13.22
C PHE A 288 7.46 2.94 13.67
N ASN A 289 8.67 3.35 13.27
CA ASN A 289 9.93 2.70 13.60
C ASN A 289 11.01 3.76 13.84
N PHE A 290 11.26 4.07 15.11
CA PHE A 290 12.27 5.05 15.51
C PHE A 290 13.41 4.37 16.26
N ILE A 291 14.65 4.73 15.90
CA ILE A 291 15.86 4.30 16.60
C ILE A 291 16.21 5.36 17.64
N ASP A 292 16.24 4.98 18.92
CA ASP A 292 16.71 5.86 19.99
C ASP A 292 18.23 6.05 19.88
N SER A 293 18.69 7.30 19.95
CA SER A 293 20.10 7.64 19.84
C SER A 293 20.93 7.26 21.07
N THR A 294 20.29 6.97 22.20
CA THR A 294 21.00 6.76 23.48
C THR A 294 21.52 5.35 23.66
N ASP A 295 20.91 4.36 23.01
CA ASP A 295 21.42 3.01 22.88
C ASP A 295 21.00 2.47 21.50
N SER A 296 21.97 2.16 20.64
CA SER A 296 21.70 1.58 19.30
C SER A 296 20.87 0.27 19.32
N SER A 297 20.53 -0.24 20.50
CA SER A 297 19.70 -1.42 20.73
C SER A 297 18.21 -1.14 21.03
N SER A 298 17.81 0.08 21.47
CA SER A 298 16.41 0.38 21.81
C SER A 298 15.66 0.95 20.60
N ILE A 299 15.10 0.04 19.80
CA ILE A 299 14.23 0.42 18.68
C ILE A 299 12.79 0.47 19.19
N THR A 300 12.14 1.62 19.03
CA THR A 300 10.72 1.74 19.39
C THR A 300 9.86 1.57 18.16
N ARG A 301 9.03 0.55 18.21
CA ARG A 301 8.16 0.11 17.13
C ARG A 301 6.74 -0.01 17.63
N SER A 302 5.81 0.51 16.85
CA SER A 302 4.40 0.20 17.03
C SER A 302 3.71 0.29 15.69
N SER A 303 2.73 -0.57 15.50
CA SER A 303 1.68 -0.45 14.51
C SER A 303 0.34 -0.63 15.21
N ASN A 304 -0.75 -0.25 14.55
CA ASN A 304 -2.03 -0.80 14.97
C ASN A 304 -1.97 -2.33 14.88
N ASN A 305 -2.69 -3.06 15.74
CA ASN A 305 -2.69 -4.52 15.81
C ASN A 305 -3.05 -5.14 14.44
N CYS A 306 -2.07 -5.27 13.54
CA CYS A 306 -2.17 -5.88 12.22
C CYS A 306 -2.18 -7.42 12.35
N SER A 307 -2.71 -7.94 13.45
CA SER A 307 -2.74 -9.35 13.82
C SER A 307 -3.96 -9.61 14.69
N THR A 308 -5.00 -10.18 14.08
CA THR A 308 -6.04 -11.05 14.66
C THR A 308 -6.72 -10.63 15.98
N ARG A 309 -6.89 -9.34 16.27
CA ARG A 309 -7.77 -8.88 17.37
C ARG A 309 -8.74 -7.79 16.94
N THR A 310 -9.70 -8.16 16.09
CA THR A 310 -11.08 -7.61 16.14
C THR A 310 -12.15 -8.55 15.54
N LEU A 311 -11.86 -9.85 15.36
CA LEU A 311 -12.88 -10.86 15.03
C LEU A 311 -13.15 -11.77 16.23
N LEU A 312 -14.14 -11.41 17.04
CA LEU A 312 -14.98 -12.34 17.79
C LEU A 312 -16.38 -11.74 17.90
N ASN A 313 -17.16 -11.87 16.83
CA ASN A 313 -18.61 -11.99 16.95
C ASN A 313 -19.01 -13.19 16.10
N HIS A 314 -19.44 -14.26 16.77
CA HIS A 314 -20.17 -15.36 16.14
C HIS A 314 -21.37 -14.78 15.39
N LEU A 315 -21.40 -14.93 14.07
CA LEU A 315 -22.54 -14.57 13.23
C LEU A 315 -23.07 -15.81 12.54
N ASP A 316 -23.84 -16.59 13.31
CA ASP A 316 -24.96 -17.35 12.77
C ASP A 316 -26.08 -16.35 12.44
N ASN A 317 -26.60 -16.45 11.21
CA ASN A 317 -27.73 -15.70 10.63
C ASN A 317 -27.47 -14.25 10.19
N LEU A 318 -27.44 -14.02 8.87
CA LEU A 318 -28.40 -13.16 8.13
C LEU A 318 -27.94 -12.91 6.67
N ASN A 319 -28.93 -12.93 5.77
CA ASN A 319 -28.82 -12.68 4.32
C ASN A 319 -28.47 -11.21 4.02
N ILE A 320 -27.19 -10.83 4.06
CA ILE A 320 -26.71 -9.54 3.55
C ILE A 320 -25.52 -9.78 2.58
N PRO A 321 -25.43 -9.10 1.43
CA PRO A 321 -24.45 -9.43 0.41
C PRO A 321 -23.01 -9.04 0.82
N LYS A 322 -22.12 -10.04 0.88
CA LYS A 322 -20.76 -10.00 1.48
C LYS A 322 -19.65 -9.51 0.55
N TYR A 323 -19.72 -8.29 0.01
CA TYR A 323 -18.99 -8.02 -1.23
C TYR A 323 -17.75 -7.11 -1.20
N LEU A 324 -17.37 -6.50 -0.07
CA LEU A 324 -16.14 -5.70 0.02
C LEU A 324 -15.36 -5.88 1.34
N HIS A 325 -15.55 -7.04 1.99
CA HIS A 325 -14.71 -7.47 3.10
C HIS A 325 -13.56 -8.32 2.59
N PHE A 326 -12.34 -8.04 3.05
CA PHE A 326 -11.26 -9.02 3.02
C PHE A 326 -11.49 -9.95 4.23
N PRO A 327 -11.88 -11.22 4.04
CA PRO A 327 -11.95 -12.15 5.16
C PRO A 327 -10.56 -12.27 5.78
N ASP A 328 -10.46 -12.21 7.10
CA ASP A 328 -9.28 -12.76 7.77
C ASP A 328 -9.19 -14.24 7.37
N HIS A 329 -8.01 -14.72 6.97
CA HIS A 329 -7.81 -16.05 6.39
C HIS A 329 -8.32 -16.22 4.95
N PHE A 330 -8.40 -15.13 4.17
CA PHE A 330 -8.85 -15.20 2.79
C PHE A 330 -8.06 -16.20 1.95
N PHE A 331 -6.75 -16.28 2.17
CA PHE A 331 -5.92 -17.30 1.53
C PHE A 331 -6.35 -18.71 1.86
N ASP A 332 -6.75 -18.97 3.12
CA ASP A 332 -7.16 -20.30 3.54
C ASP A 332 -8.50 -20.69 2.89
N ILE A 333 -9.32 -19.71 2.49
CA ILE A 333 -10.55 -19.92 1.74
C ILE A 333 -10.27 -20.18 0.24
N LEU A 334 -9.25 -19.53 -0.33
CA LEU A 334 -8.95 -19.64 -1.76
C LEU A 334 -7.96 -20.76 -2.12
N CYS A 335 -7.15 -21.21 -1.17
CA CYS A 335 -6.28 -22.36 -1.35
C CYS A 335 -7.12 -23.63 -1.41
N PRO A 336 -6.98 -24.47 -2.46
CA PRO A 336 -7.71 -25.73 -2.55
C PRO A 336 -7.42 -26.63 -1.34
N ASP A 337 -8.43 -27.33 -0.83
CA ASP A 337 -8.27 -28.32 0.26
C ASP A 337 -7.14 -29.32 -0.04
N GLN A 338 -6.94 -29.67 -1.32
CA GLN A 338 -5.85 -30.55 -1.75
C GLN A 338 -4.45 -30.04 -1.35
N VAL A 339 -4.22 -28.73 -1.34
CA VAL A 339 -2.93 -28.14 -0.95
C VAL A 339 -2.70 -28.25 0.56
N TYR A 340 -3.75 -28.09 1.35
CA TYR A 340 -3.69 -28.22 2.82
C TYR A 340 -3.66 -29.68 3.30
N ASN A 341 -4.27 -30.61 2.55
CA ASN A 341 -4.37 -32.01 2.92
C ASN A 341 -3.06 -32.81 2.78
N GLU A 342 -2.00 -32.23 2.18
CA GLU A 342 -0.72 -32.94 2.01
C GLU A 342 0.18 -32.94 3.26
N GLU A 343 -0.22 -32.33 4.38
CA GLU A 343 0.59 -32.10 5.60
C GLU A 343 1.93 -31.37 5.37
N LYS A 344 2.22 -30.93 4.14
CA LYS A 344 3.40 -30.14 3.83
C LYS A 344 3.21 -28.70 4.30
N PRO A 345 4.27 -28.04 4.78
CA PRO A 345 4.23 -26.61 5.03
C PRO A 345 3.89 -25.85 3.74
N ILE A 346 3.29 -24.67 3.90
CA ILE A 346 2.89 -23.80 2.79
C ILE A 346 3.66 -22.49 2.89
N LEU A 347 4.21 -22.04 1.76
CA LEU A 347 4.79 -20.72 1.58
C LEU A 347 3.86 -19.88 0.69
N LYS A 348 3.34 -18.78 1.21
CA LYS A 348 2.43 -17.85 0.52
C LYS A 348 3.21 -16.65 0.01
N LEU A 349 3.23 -16.43 -1.30
CA LEU A 349 3.99 -15.35 -1.94
C LEU A 349 3.08 -14.43 -2.75
N ALA A 350 3.15 -13.13 -2.53
CA ALA A 350 2.58 -12.14 -3.45
C ALA A 350 3.56 -11.86 -4.61
N CYS A 351 3.02 -11.62 -5.80
CA CYS A 351 3.79 -11.25 -6.98
C CYS A 351 2.99 -10.39 -7.99
N SER A 352 3.70 -9.73 -8.90
CA SER A 352 3.07 -9.07 -10.05
C SER A 352 2.61 -10.11 -11.09
N SER A 353 1.50 -9.84 -11.77
CA SER A 353 0.96 -10.76 -12.80
C SER A 353 1.93 -11.00 -13.96
N VAL A 354 2.75 -9.99 -14.28
CA VAL A 354 3.79 -10.09 -15.32
C VAL A 354 4.98 -10.96 -14.92
N GLU A 355 5.20 -11.19 -13.63
CA GLU A 355 6.31 -12.03 -13.13
C GLU A 355 5.88 -13.42 -12.71
N PHE A 356 4.58 -13.69 -12.68
CA PHE A 356 4.02 -14.93 -12.17
C PHE A 356 4.65 -16.19 -12.78
N SER A 357 4.74 -16.27 -14.11
CA SER A 357 5.33 -17.44 -14.78
C SER A 357 6.82 -17.61 -14.45
N ARG A 358 7.56 -16.50 -14.31
CA ARG A 358 8.97 -16.56 -13.92
C ARG A 358 9.12 -17.06 -12.49
N LEU A 359 8.32 -16.53 -11.56
CA LEU A 359 8.42 -16.86 -10.15
C LEU A 359 7.93 -18.29 -9.87
N THR A 360 6.86 -18.74 -10.50
CA THR A 360 6.41 -20.15 -10.37
C THR A 360 7.49 -21.14 -10.79
N ASN A 361 8.17 -20.87 -11.90
CA ASN A 361 9.32 -21.69 -12.32
C ASN A 361 10.48 -21.61 -11.32
N LEU A 362 10.76 -20.40 -10.81
CA LEU A 362 11.85 -20.18 -9.83
C LEU A 362 11.59 -20.88 -8.49
N PHE A 363 10.34 -21.09 -8.10
CA PHE A 363 9.96 -21.75 -6.85
C PHE A 363 9.51 -23.20 -7.05
N HIS A 364 9.67 -23.75 -8.24
CA HIS A 364 9.40 -25.16 -8.48
C HIS A 364 10.33 -26.03 -7.62
N ASN A 365 9.77 -27.01 -6.90
CA ASN A 365 10.46 -27.84 -5.91
C ASN A 365 11.18 -27.05 -4.81
N TYR A 366 10.62 -25.90 -4.39
CA TYR A 366 11.13 -25.16 -3.25
C TYR A 366 11.19 -26.06 -2.00
N LYS A 367 12.28 -25.90 -1.24
CA LYS A 367 12.53 -26.59 0.01
C LYS A 367 12.84 -25.60 1.11
N ASP A 368 12.41 -25.90 2.32
CA ASP A 368 12.76 -25.10 3.49
C ASP A 368 14.19 -25.41 4.00
N ALA A 369 14.57 -24.84 5.15
CA ALA A 369 15.85 -25.10 5.77
C ALA A 369 16.07 -26.59 6.16
N ASN A 370 15.00 -27.35 6.41
CA ASN A 370 15.07 -28.77 6.76
C ASN A 370 15.14 -29.68 5.52
N GLN A 371 15.18 -29.10 4.31
CA GLN A 371 15.13 -29.80 3.02
C GLN A 371 13.79 -30.47 2.73
N ASP A 372 12.73 -30.10 3.47
CA ASP A 372 11.39 -30.59 3.24
C ASP A 372 10.75 -29.83 2.08
N LEU A 373 10.01 -30.56 1.23
CA LEU A 373 9.25 -29.95 0.15
C LEU A 373 8.11 -29.12 0.74
N VAL A 374 8.01 -27.88 0.28
CA VAL A 374 6.97 -26.93 0.71
C VAL A 374 6.08 -26.64 -0.48
N ASN A 375 4.77 -26.57 -0.23
CA ASN A 375 3.82 -26.11 -1.25
C ASN A 375 3.91 -24.59 -1.36
N VAL A 376 4.10 -24.06 -2.58
CA VAL A 376 4.22 -22.62 -2.79
C VAL A 376 2.96 -22.09 -3.46
N VAL A 377 2.28 -21.18 -2.78
CA VAL A 377 1.05 -20.54 -3.23
C VAL A 377 1.36 -19.12 -3.66
N PHE A 378 0.91 -18.73 -4.84
CA PHE A 378 1.11 -17.37 -5.34
C PHE A 378 -0.18 -16.57 -5.33
N LEU A 379 -0.16 -15.38 -4.71
CA LEU A 379 -1.12 -14.32 -4.95
C LEU A 379 -0.63 -13.40 -6.03
N SER A 380 -1.46 -13.24 -7.06
CA SER A 380 -1.25 -12.24 -8.09
C SER A 380 -2.36 -11.20 -8.05
N SER A 381 -1.97 -9.93 -7.89
CA SER A 381 -2.89 -8.79 -7.87
C SER A 381 -2.22 -7.53 -8.44
N SER A 382 -3.04 -6.56 -8.85
CA SER A 382 -2.64 -5.16 -9.04
C SER A 382 -2.43 -4.46 -7.68
N GLY A 383 -1.89 -3.24 -7.71
CA GLY A 383 -1.56 -2.45 -6.51
C GLY A 383 -0.29 -2.92 -5.79
N ALA A 384 0.77 -2.12 -5.81
CA ALA A 384 2.00 -2.44 -5.08
C ALA A 384 1.79 -2.26 -3.57
N GLY A 385 1.03 -1.23 -3.18
CA GLY A 385 0.58 -1.00 -1.81
C GLY A 385 -0.27 -2.14 -1.30
N PHE A 386 -1.24 -2.63 -2.09
CA PHE A 386 -2.09 -3.77 -1.68
C PHE A 386 -1.32 -5.08 -1.47
N LYS A 387 -0.35 -5.41 -2.32
CA LYS A 387 0.49 -6.61 -2.11
C LYS A 387 1.33 -6.51 -0.83
N GLN A 388 1.84 -5.32 -0.52
CA GLN A 388 2.55 -5.09 0.75
C GLN A 388 1.58 -5.09 1.94
N LEU A 389 0.34 -4.63 1.76
CA LEU A 389 -0.71 -4.76 2.78
C LEU A 389 -1.01 -6.23 3.09
N CYS A 390 -0.98 -7.12 2.10
CA CYS A 390 -1.10 -8.56 2.34
C CYS A 390 0.05 -9.11 3.21
N VAL A 391 1.29 -8.60 3.05
CA VAL A 391 2.42 -8.95 3.93
C VAL A 391 2.19 -8.41 5.35
N ILE A 392 1.69 -7.17 5.48
CA ILE A 392 1.40 -6.52 6.76
C ILE A 392 0.32 -7.31 7.54
N LEU A 393 -0.70 -7.80 6.84
CA LEU A 393 -1.82 -8.56 7.39
C LEU A 393 -1.51 -10.03 7.66
N ASP A 394 -0.28 -10.50 7.38
CA ASP A 394 0.10 -11.92 7.49
C ASP A 394 -0.65 -12.87 6.55
N GLU A 395 -1.24 -12.33 5.47
CA GLU A 395 -1.96 -13.10 4.47
C GLU A 395 -0.98 -13.77 3.49
N VAL A 396 0.18 -13.15 3.28
CA VAL A 396 1.34 -13.74 2.60
C VAL A 396 2.59 -13.62 3.46
N ASP A 397 3.52 -14.54 3.29
CA ASP A 397 4.82 -14.52 3.97
C ASP A 397 5.76 -13.46 3.39
N ALA A 398 5.68 -13.25 2.08
CA ALA A 398 6.49 -12.25 1.37
C ALA A 398 5.85 -11.76 0.07
N PHE A 399 6.23 -10.55 -0.34
CA PHE A 399 5.99 -10.02 -1.69
C PHE A 399 7.32 -9.90 -2.43
N ILE A 400 7.41 -10.58 -3.58
CA ILE A 400 8.60 -10.62 -4.43
C ILE A 400 8.34 -9.85 -5.72
N LEU A 401 9.27 -8.95 -6.05
CA LEU A 401 9.30 -8.21 -7.31
C LEU A 401 10.74 -8.16 -7.80
N MET A 402 11.05 -8.80 -8.92
CA MET A 402 12.41 -8.76 -9.47
C MET A 402 12.56 -7.62 -10.49
N GLU A 403 11.46 -7.26 -11.16
CA GLU A 403 11.44 -6.14 -12.12
C GLU A 403 11.32 -4.78 -11.43
N PRO A 404 11.85 -3.71 -12.04
CA PRO A 404 11.84 -2.36 -11.50
C PRO A 404 10.46 -1.68 -11.67
N ASN A 405 9.37 -2.35 -11.29
CA ASN A 405 8.00 -1.89 -11.56
C ASN A 405 7.38 -1.10 -10.41
N THR A 406 8.18 -0.73 -9.41
CA THR A 406 7.75 0.08 -8.27
C THR A 406 8.66 1.28 -8.08
N PHE A 407 8.15 2.27 -7.38
CA PHE A 407 8.84 3.49 -6.99
C PHE A 407 8.85 3.64 -5.45
N VAL A 408 9.57 4.64 -4.98
CA VAL A 408 9.68 4.92 -3.54
C VAL A 408 8.35 5.31 -2.91
N TRP A 409 7.44 5.96 -3.64
CA TRP A 409 6.09 6.28 -3.13
C TRP A 409 5.24 5.02 -2.90
N ASP A 410 5.35 4.02 -3.77
CA ASP A 410 4.67 2.72 -3.61
C ASP A 410 5.09 1.95 -2.34
N THR A 411 6.27 2.24 -1.80
CA THR A 411 6.91 1.40 -0.76
C THR A 411 7.15 2.11 0.55
N CYS A 412 7.29 3.44 0.60
CA CYS A 412 7.72 4.14 1.81
C CYS A 412 6.76 3.94 3.00
N GLY A 413 5.45 4.11 2.76
CA GLY A 413 4.43 3.90 3.78
C GLY A 413 4.39 2.44 4.25
N PRO A 414 4.16 1.47 3.36
CA PRO A 414 4.14 0.06 3.72
C PRO A 414 5.43 -0.44 4.38
N HIS A 415 6.60 0.00 3.92
CA HIS A 415 7.88 -0.41 4.47
C HIS A 415 8.02 -0.03 5.96
N THR A 416 7.59 1.17 6.37
CA THR A 416 7.61 1.51 7.80
C THR A 416 6.74 0.54 8.62
N ILE A 417 5.54 0.22 8.13
CA ILE A 417 4.62 -0.66 8.86
C ILE A 417 5.24 -2.06 8.97
N ILE A 418 5.80 -2.59 7.89
CA ILE A 418 6.51 -3.88 7.87
C ILE A 418 7.70 -3.85 8.84
N ASN A 419 8.51 -2.79 8.85
CA ASN A 419 9.61 -2.60 9.80
C ASN A 419 9.13 -2.60 11.26
N SER A 420 7.98 -1.95 11.53
CA SER A 420 7.38 -1.93 12.87
C SER A 420 6.95 -3.32 13.36
N LEU A 421 6.66 -4.23 12.42
CA LEU A 421 6.30 -5.63 12.66
C LEU A 421 7.51 -6.57 12.71
N GLY A 422 8.74 -6.05 12.65
CA GLY A 422 9.98 -6.85 12.69
C GLY A 422 10.51 -7.29 11.31
N GLY A 423 9.83 -6.92 10.24
CA GLY A 423 10.19 -7.25 8.87
C GLY A 423 11.11 -6.21 8.21
N GLY A 424 11.06 -6.17 6.87
CA GLY A 424 11.65 -5.09 6.08
C GLY A 424 11.25 -5.15 4.60
N VAL A 425 11.64 -4.11 3.85
CA VAL A 425 11.56 -4.08 2.38
C VAL A 425 12.96 -3.80 1.84
N ILE A 426 13.54 -4.80 1.18
CA ILE A 426 14.95 -4.79 0.77
C ILE A 426 15.12 -4.79 -0.74
N GLN A 427 16.26 -4.28 -1.20
CA GLN A 427 16.70 -4.30 -2.60
C GLN A 427 17.13 -5.71 -3.03
N LEU A 428 16.27 -6.39 -3.76
CA LEU A 428 16.41 -7.82 -4.05
C LEU A 428 17.69 -8.18 -4.83
N LYS A 429 17.96 -7.48 -5.94
CA LYS A 429 19.16 -7.75 -6.76
C LYS A 429 20.46 -7.48 -5.98
N SER A 430 20.49 -6.43 -5.15
CA SER A 430 21.66 -6.04 -4.37
C SER A 430 22.05 -7.15 -3.39
N ILE A 431 21.09 -7.67 -2.62
CA ILE A 431 21.37 -8.73 -1.65
C ILE A 431 21.68 -10.07 -2.33
N LEU A 432 20.99 -10.42 -3.43
CA LEU A 432 21.26 -11.65 -4.17
C LEU A 432 22.70 -11.71 -4.71
N ASN A 433 23.24 -10.57 -5.16
CA ASN A 433 24.64 -10.50 -5.58
C ASN A 433 25.61 -10.80 -4.42
N SER A 434 25.33 -10.29 -3.23
CA SER A 434 26.12 -10.58 -2.02
C SER A 434 26.03 -12.06 -1.63
N ILE A 435 24.85 -12.65 -1.69
CA ILE A 435 24.63 -14.07 -1.38
C ILE A 435 25.38 -14.97 -2.36
N LYS A 436 25.39 -14.64 -3.66
CA LYS A 436 26.14 -15.40 -4.67
C LYS A 436 27.64 -15.43 -4.36
N LEU A 437 28.20 -14.34 -3.81
CA LEU A 437 29.59 -14.29 -3.34
C LEU A 437 29.80 -15.16 -2.09
N LEU A 438 28.86 -15.12 -1.13
CA LEU A 438 28.92 -16.00 0.06
C LEU A 438 28.89 -17.48 -0.32
N LEU A 439 28.06 -17.87 -1.29
CA LEU A 439 27.96 -19.24 -1.81
C LEU A 439 29.22 -19.74 -2.51
N GLN A 440 30.09 -18.84 -3.00
CA GLN A 440 31.40 -19.20 -3.55
C GLN A 440 32.40 -19.51 -2.44
N ASN A 441 32.31 -18.81 -1.31
CA ASN A 441 33.24 -18.96 -0.19
C ASN A 441 32.84 -20.07 0.81
N HIS A 442 31.55 -20.37 0.94
CA HIS A 442 30.99 -21.26 2.00
C HIS A 442 30.06 -22.35 1.46
N SER A 443 30.39 -22.99 0.33
CA SER A 443 29.47 -23.84 -0.44
C SER A 443 28.76 -24.96 0.33
N ASN A 444 29.30 -25.42 1.46
CA ASN A 444 28.84 -26.64 2.13
C ASN A 444 28.05 -26.40 3.44
N ASN A 445 27.80 -25.16 3.85
CA ASN A 445 27.09 -24.88 5.09
C ASN A 445 25.99 -23.82 4.90
N LEU A 446 24.82 -24.28 4.45
CA LEU A 446 23.67 -23.43 4.17
C LEU A 446 23.14 -22.71 5.42
N ASP A 447 23.22 -23.35 6.60
CA ASP A 447 22.77 -22.73 7.86
C ASP A 447 23.60 -21.50 8.22
N ILE A 448 24.93 -21.58 8.07
CA ILE A 448 25.80 -20.42 8.27
C ILE A 448 25.45 -19.31 7.28
N ILE A 449 25.16 -19.65 6.02
CA ILE A 449 24.77 -18.65 5.02
C ILE A 449 23.44 -18.00 5.40
N ILE A 450 22.44 -18.76 5.85
CA ILE A 450 21.16 -18.21 6.34
C ILE A 450 21.39 -17.24 7.49
N GLN A 451 22.25 -17.57 8.45
CA GLN A 451 22.57 -16.68 9.57
C GLN A 451 23.27 -15.40 9.12
N LEU A 452 24.19 -15.49 8.15
CA LEU A 452 24.85 -14.32 7.57
C LEU A 452 23.85 -13.43 6.83
N ILE A 453 22.93 -14.02 6.04
CA ILE A 453 21.87 -13.26 5.37
C ILE A 453 21.00 -12.55 6.40
N LEU A 454 20.53 -13.27 7.42
CA LEU A 454 19.65 -12.74 8.46
C LEU A 454 20.28 -11.52 9.17
N ASN A 455 21.57 -11.59 9.47
CA ASN A 455 22.32 -10.49 10.07
C ASN A 455 22.48 -9.28 9.14
N ASP A 456 22.49 -9.50 7.83
CA ASP A 456 22.78 -8.47 6.83
C ASP A 456 21.54 -7.84 6.18
N LEU A 457 20.34 -8.42 6.35
CA LEU A 457 19.09 -7.94 5.75
C LEU A 457 18.88 -6.42 5.90
N HIS A 458 19.15 -5.88 7.10
CA HIS A 458 18.98 -4.45 7.40
C HIS A 458 19.83 -3.53 6.51
N LYS A 459 20.97 -4.00 5.99
CA LYS A 459 21.89 -3.22 5.14
C LYS A 459 21.33 -2.98 3.74
N TYR A 460 20.33 -3.76 3.32
CA TYR A 460 19.75 -3.70 1.97
C TYR A 460 18.37 -3.07 1.94
N GLN A 461 17.91 -2.44 3.02
CA GLN A 461 16.63 -1.74 3.03
C GLN A 461 16.58 -0.65 1.96
N ILE A 462 15.39 -0.46 1.35
CA ILE A 462 15.16 0.64 0.42
C ILE A 462 15.37 1.98 1.15
N GLN A 463 16.03 2.92 0.47
CA GLN A 463 16.29 4.28 0.97
C GLN A 463 15.44 5.29 0.20
N TYR A 464 14.97 6.33 0.89
CA TYR A 464 13.94 7.26 0.43
C TYR A 464 14.44 8.70 0.24
N ASN A 465 15.70 9.01 0.55
CA ASN A 465 16.29 10.35 0.45
C ASN A 465 16.84 10.71 -0.95
N ILE A 466 16.33 10.06 -2.00
CA ILE A 466 16.84 10.13 -3.39
C ILE A 466 16.85 11.57 -3.94
N LEU A 467 15.85 12.39 -3.59
CA LEU A 467 15.69 13.74 -4.15
C LEU A 467 16.43 14.82 -3.35
N LYS A 468 16.65 14.63 -2.04
CA LYS A 468 17.35 15.62 -1.20
C LYS A 468 18.87 15.47 -1.25
N SER A 469 19.41 14.34 -1.72
CA SER A 469 20.85 14.11 -1.79
C SER A 469 21.57 14.82 -2.93
N SER A 470 20.85 15.32 -3.94
CA SER A 470 21.44 16.08 -5.05
C SER A 470 21.40 17.58 -4.76
N GLU A 471 22.57 18.22 -4.64
CA GLU A 471 22.79 19.68 -4.60
C GLU A 471 22.26 20.45 -5.85
N GLU A 472 21.48 19.81 -6.71
CA GLU A 472 20.92 20.39 -7.92
C GLU A 472 19.68 21.24 -7.59
N ASN A 473 19.94 22.53 -7.40
CA ASN A 473 19.04 23.68 -7.48
C ASN A 473 17.54 23.41 -7.62
N ARG A 474 16.84 23.85 -6.55
CA ARG A 474 15.40 24.04 -6.36
C ARG A 474 14.69 24.78 -7.50
N THR A 475 14.55 24.12 -8.65
CA THR A 475 13.43 24.38 -9.54
C THR A 475 12.64 23.09 -9.64
N LEU A 476 11.51 23.06 -8.92
CA LEU A 476 10.59 21.91 -8.78
C LEU A 476 10.11 21.32 -10.13
N ASN A 477 10.40 21.99 -11.26
CA ASN A 477 9.83 21.71 -12.56
C ASN A 477 10.59 20.69 -13.43
N SER A 478 11.69 20.09 -12.95
CA SER A 478 12.39 19.03 -13.72
C SER A 478 12.99 17.92 -12.86
N ILE A 479 12.31 17.51 -11.79
CA ILE A 479 12.73 16.35 -11.00
C ILE A 479 12.59 15.10 -11.87
N ASN A 480 13.71 14.45 -12.18
CA ASN A 480 13.69 13.20 -12.94
C ASN A 480 13.21 12.04 -12.03
N LEU A 481 11.90 11.82 -12.03
CA LEU A 481 11.23 10.78 -11.24
C LEU A 481 11.72 9.35 -11.56
N SER A 482 12.39 9.11 -12.69
CA SER A 482 13.01 7.80 -12.98
C SER A 482 14.13 7.42 -12.00
N LYS A 483 14.69 8.39 -11.26
CA LYS A 483 15.63 8.13 -10.15
C LYS A 483 14.92 7.50 -8.95
N CYS A 484 13.62 7.74 -8.78
CA CYS A 484 12.80 7.26 -7.68
C CYS A 484 12.32 5.81 -7.86
N CYS A 485 12.70 5.16 -8.96
CA CYS A 485 12.35 3.78 -9.27
C CYS A 485 13.18 2.79 -8.43
N ASN A 486 12.54 1.76 -7.90
CA ASN A 486 13.17 0.63 -7.21
C ASN A 486 13.85 -0.31 -8.22
N ARG A 487 14.95 0.15 -8.83
CA ARG A 487 15.62 -0.53 -9.96
C ARG A 487 16.10 -1.95 -9.65
N ASN A 488 16.38 -2.21 -8.38
CA ASN A 488 16.89 -3.48 -7.89
C ASN A 488 15.80 -4.52 -7.61
N GLY A 489 14.54 -4.22 -7.96
CA GLY A 489 13.41 -5.00 -7.45
C GLY A 489 13.32 -4.91 -5.93
N LEU A 490 12.40 -5.65 -5.34
CA LEU A 490 12.24 -5.72 -3.90
C LEU A 490 11.80 -7.10 -3.39
N LEU A 491 12.12 -7.34 -2.12
CA LEU A 491 11.51 -8.37 -1.29
C LEU A 491 10.94 -7.67 -0.06
N ALA A 492 9.62 -7.68 0.09
CA ALA A 492 8.94 -7.25 1.30
C ALA A 492 8.58 -8.50 2.12
N TYR A 493 8.92 -8.50 3.40
CA TYR A 493 8.75 -9.66 4.27
C TYR A 493 8.48 -9.24 5.71
N ARG A 494 7.71 -10.04 6.45
CA ARG A 494 7.51 -9.85 7.89
C ARG A 494 8.49 -10.66 8.73
N ASN A 495 8.84 -11.86 8.28
CA ASN A 495 9.74 -12.78 8.98
C ASN A 495 11.14 -12.82 8.32
N PRO A 496 12.20 -12.32 9.00
CA PRO A 496 13.56 -12.33 8.49
C PRO A 496 14.10 -13.73 8.13
N LEU A 497 13.68 -14.77 8.85
CA LEU A 497 14.14 -16.15 8.58
C LEU A 497 13.56 -16.66 7.25
N ILE A 498 12.26 -16.45 7.01
CA ILE A 498 11.61 -16.81 5.76
C ILE A 498 12.25 -16.04 4.60
N ALA A 499 12.51 -14.74 4.77
CA ALA A 499 13.19 -13.94 3.76
C ALA A 499 14.58 -14.50 3.42
N SER A 500 15.38 -14.88 4.43
CA SER A 500 16.70 -15.49 4.22
C SER A 500 16.62 -16.81 3.45
N GLN A 501 15.64 -17.66 3.76
CA GLN A 501 15.42 -18.93 3.05
C GLN A 501 15.03 -18.69 1.59
N ILE A 502 14.08 -17.78 1.34
CA ILE A 502 13.68 -17.36 -0.02
C ILE A 502 14.89 -16.87 -0.81
N LEU A 503 15.68 -15.96 -0.24
CA LEU A 503 16.83 -15.38 -0.90
C LEU A 503 17.91 -16.43 -1.24
N LEU A 504 18.17 -17.34 -0.30
CA LEU A 504 19.11 -18.43 -0.52
C LEU A 504 18.63 -19.35 -1.66
N HIS A 505 17.35 -19.72 -1.66
CA HIS A 505 16.75 -20.53 -2.72
C HIS A 505 16.91 -19.87 -4.09
N ILE A 506 16.55 -18.59 -4.21
CA ILE A 506 16.69 -17.84 -5.46
C ILE A 506 18.16 -17.78 -5.90
N ALA A 507 19.09 -17.53 -4.96
CA ALA A 507 20.51 -17.46 -5.27
C ALA A 507 21.09 -18.80 -5.75
N LEU A 508 20.63 -19.92 -5.18
CA LEU A 508 21.05 -21.27 -5.58
C LEU A 508 20.56 -21.65 -6.98
N ILE A 509 19.31 -21.33 -7.34
CA ILE A 509 18.76 -21.62 -8.67
C ILE A 509 19.37 -20.74 -9.76
N GLN A 510 19.78 -19.51 -9.42
CA GLN A 510 20.42 -18.59 -10.36
C GLN A 510 21.94 -18.73 -10.45
N LYS A 511 22.53 -19.70 -9.75
CA LYS A 511 23.97 -19.99 -9.83
C LYS A 511 24.28 -20.73 -11.12
#